data_AF-A0A8X7XRW0-F1
#
_entry.id   AF-A0A8X7XRW0-F1
#
_cell.length_a   1.000
_cell.length_b   1.000
_cell.length_c   1.000
_cell.angle_alpha   90.00
_cell.angle_beta   90.00
_cell.angle_gamma   90.00
#
_symmetry.space_group_name_H-M   'P 1'
#
loop_
_entity.id
_entity.type
_entity.pdbx_description
1 polymer ?
#
loop_
_entity_poly.entity_id
_entity_poly.type
_entity_poly.pdbx_seq_one_letter_code
_entity_poly.pdbx_strand_id
1 'polypeptide(L)'
;MQNIDLEGEDHEGSFPPAVEDLRQKILESDCILFSSPEFNYSVSAPLKNAIDWASRPPNVWGDKAAAIISVSAGMGGARGQLHLRQIGVFLDLHFINKPEFFLNAFQPPAKFDSQGNLIDENTRERLKEVLLALQAFTWRLKTATHAEINA
;
A
#
# COMPACT_ATOMS: atom_id res chain seq x y z
N MET A 1 -3.73 -18.73 -19.52
CA MET A 1 -2.58 -19.26 -18.77
C MET A 1 -2.94 -19.05 -17.30
N GLN A 2 -3.12 -20.13 -16.54
CA GLN A 2 -3.44 -20.02 -15.12
C GLN A 2 -2.18 -19.70 -14.32
N ASN A 3 -2.27 -18.80 -13.35
CA ASN A 3 -1.20 -18.67 -12.36
C ASN A 3 -1.37 -19.78 -11.34
N ILE A 4 -0.73 -20.92 -11.58
CA ILE A 4 -0.92 -22.17 -10.80
C ILE A 4 -0.69 -21.96 -9.30
N ASP A 5 0.16 -21.03 -8.89
CA ASP A 5 0.37 -20.71 -7.48
C ASP A 5 -0.89 -20.04 -6.87
N LEU A 6 -1.42 -19.02 -7.55
CA LEU A 6 -2.62 -18.28 -7.12
C LEU A 6 -3.95 -18.99 -7.40
N GLU A 7 -4.01 -19.81 -8.44
CA GLU A 7 -5.24 -20.36 -9.03
C GLU A 7 -5.30 -21.88 -8.98
N GLY A 8 -4.27 -22.54 -8.43
CA GLY A 8 -4.22 -23.98 -8.26
C GLY A 8 -5.30 -24.51 -7.31
N GLU A 9 -5.78 -25.73 -7.57
CA GLU A 9 -6.80 -26.43 -6.79
C GLU A 9 -6.28 -26.93 -5.41
N ASP A 10 -4.96 -26.84 -5.17
CA ASP A 10 -4.28 -27.42 -3.99
C ASP A 10 -4.48 -26.63 -2.69
N HIS A 11 -5.22 -25.52 -2.72
CA HIS A 11 -5.58 -24.77 -1.51
C HIS A 11 -6.92 -25.32 -1.00
N GLU A 12 -6.89 -26.43 -0.27
CA GLU A 12 -8.05 -27.09 0.39
C GLU A 12 -8.74 -26.16 1.41
N GLY A 13 -9.33 -25.06 0.96
CA GLY A 13 -10.02 -24.07 1.79
C GLY A 13 -9.14 -23.19 2.67
N SER A 14 -7.81 -23.34 2.65
CA SER A 14 -6.86 -22.54 3.45
C SER A 14 -5.73 -21.96 2.61
N PHE A 15 -5.28 -20.73 2.93
CA PHE A 15 -4.13 -20.13 2.26
C PHE A 15 -2.79 -20.62 2.85
N PRO A 16 -1.65 -20.48 2.14
CA PRO A 16 -0.34 -20.71 2.74
C PRO A 16 -0.14 -19.88 4.04
N PRO A 17 0.57 -20.38 5.07
CA PRO A 17 0.67 -19.69 6.36
C PRO A 17 1.13 -18.22 6.27
N ALA A 18 2.10 -17.92 5.41
CA ALA A 18 2.56 -16.55 5.19
C ALA A 18 1.50 -15.64 4.56
N VAL A 19 0.60 -16.21 3.74
CA VAL A 19 -0.54 -15.50 3.15
C VAL A 19 -1.62 -15.28 4.21
N GLU A 20 -1.91 -16.26 5.05
CA GLU A 20 -2.84 -16.07 6.18
C GLU A 20 -2.35 -14.99 7.14
N ASP A 21 -1.07 -15.03 7.52
CA ASP A 21 -0.46 -14.01 8.38
C ASP A 21 -0.58 -12.60 7.78
N LEU A 22 -0.37 -12.47 6.46
CA LEU A 22 -0.57 -11.21 5.76
C LEU A 22 -2.04 -10.77 5.79
N ARG A 23 -2.96 -11.69 5.46
CA ARG A 23 -4.40 -11.41 5.41
C ARG A 23 -4.93 -10.98 6.77
N GLN A 24 -4.51 -11.65 7.84
CA GLN A 24 -4.89 -11.32 9.21
C GLN A 24 -4.40 -9.93 9.61
N LYS A 25 -3.13 -9.59 9.30
CA LYS A 25 -2.59 -8.23 9.57
C LYS A 25 -3.36 -7.15 8.82
N ILE A 26 -3.78 -7.42 7.58
CA ILE A 26 -4.59 -6.47 6.81
C ILE A 26 -5.97 -6.30 7.46
N LEU A 27 -6.63 -7.40 7.85
CA LEU A 27 -7.93 -7.36 8.53
C LEU A 27 -7.87 -6.53 9.81
N GLU A 28 -6.87 -6.75 10.66
CA GLU A 28 -6.64 -6.04 11.92
C GLU A 28 -6.20 -4.58 11.75
N SER A 29 -5.72 -4.21 10.57
CA SER A 29 -5.24 -2.86 10.30
C SER A 29 -6.37 -1.89 10.04
N ASP A 30 -6.28 -0.71 10.64
CA ASP A 30 -7.22 0.40 10.40
C ASP A 30 -6.99 1.09 9.05
N CYS A 31 -5.76 1.05 8.56
CA CYS A 31 -5.35 1.67 7.31
C CYS A 31 -4.08 1.02 6.76
N ILE A 32 -3.80 1.25 5.48
CA ILE A 32 -2.69 0.62 4.77
C ILE A 32 -1.74 1.70 4.23
N LEU A 33 -0.46 1.60 4.54
CA LEU A 33 0.60 2.39 3.90
C LEU A 33 1.36 1.51 2.91
N PHE A 34 1.16 1.74 1.62
CA PHE A 34 1.92 1.06 0.58
C PHE A 34 3.27 1.76 0.36
N SER A 35 4.33 0.96 0.33
CA SER A 35 5.67 1.40 -0.07
C SER A 35 6.20 0.49 -1.17
N SER A 36 6.50 1.04 -2.35
CA SER A 36 7.07 0.27 -3.46
C SER A 36 8.04 1.10 -4.29
N PRO A 37 9.11 0.51 -4.81
CA PRO A 37 9.80 1.07 -5.96
C PRO A 37 8.91 0.99 -7.21
N GLU A 38 9.35 1.64 -8.28
CA GLU A 38 8.72 1.53 -9.61
C GLU A 38 9.61 0.69 -10.52
N PHE A 39 9.01 -0.34 -11.12
CA PHE A 39 9.65 -1.15 -12.17
C PHE A 39 8.85 -1.01 -13.46
N ASN A 40 9.49 -0.52 -14.52
CA ASN A 40 8.89 -0.37 -15.85
C ASN A 40 7.51 0.31 -15.83
N TYR A 41 7.42 1.44 -15.12
CA TYR A 41 6.19 2.24 -14.98
C TYR A 41 5.05 1.56 -14.20
N SER A 42 5.38 0.55 -13.39
CA SER A 42 4.41 -0.25 -12.64
C SER A 42 4.84 -0.48 -11.19
N VAL A 43 3.92 -1.06 -10.41
CA VAL A 43 4.18 -1.63 -9.09
C VAL A 43 5.18 -2.79 -9.20
N SER A 44 5.92 -3.04 -8.13
CA SER A 44 6.86 -4.16 -8.09
C SER A 44 6.14 -5.52 -8.08
N ALA A 45 6.75 -6.53 -8.69
CA ALA A 45 6.17 -7.88 -8.73
C ALA A 45 5.86 -8.47 -7.35
N PRO A 46 6.73 -8.32 -6.31
CA PRO A 46 6.41 -8.79 -4.96
C PRO A 46 5.18 -8.11 -4.36
N LEU A 47 5.03 -6.78 -4.55
CA LEU A 47 3.85 -6.07 -4.06
C LEU A 47 2.57 -6.55 -4.76
N LYS A 48 2.62 -6.70 -6.08
CA LYS A 48 1.46 -7.20 -6.84
C LYS A 48 1.06 -8.61 -6.41
N ASN A 49 2.03 -9.49 -6.18
CA ASN A 49 1.79 -10.84 -5.69
C ASN A 49 1.10 -10.82 -4.30
N ALA A 50 1.59 -10.01 -3.36
CA ALA A 50 0.97 -9.86 -2.04
C ALA A 50 -0.48 -9.34 -2.13
N ILE A 51 -0.72 -8.36 -3.02
CA ILE A 51 -2.05 -7.83 -3.32
C ILE A 51 -2.97 -8.95 -3.84
N ASP A 52 -2.51 -9.73 -4.81
CA ASP A 52 -3.30 -10.76 -5.47
C ASP A 52 -3.68 -11.89 -4.51
N TRP A 53 -2.75 -12.30 -3.64
CA TRP A 53 -3.02 -13.28 -2.59
C TRP A 53 -4.09 -12.81 -1.59
N ALA A 54 -3.99 -11.56 -1.13
CA ALA A 54 -4.93 -11.00 -0.16
C ALA A 54 -6.26 -10.54 -0.79
N SER A 55 -6.35 -10.42 -2.12
CA SER A 55 -7.61 -10.11 -2.80
C SER A 55 -8.47 -11.35 -3.08
N ARG A 56 -7.89 -12.57 -3.00
CA ARG A 56 -8.64 -13.82 -3.15
C ARG A 56 -9.81 -13.87 -2.15
N PRO A 57 -11.01 -14.31 -2.57
CA PRO A 57 -12.20 -14.26 -1.74
C PRO A 57 -12.04 -14.93 -0.37
N PRO A 58 -12.45 -14.27 0.73
CA PRO A 58 -12.92 -12.89 0.76
C PRO A 58 -11.77 -11.89 0.58
N ASN A 59 -12.01 -10.82 -0.22
CA ASN A 59 -11.07 -9.71 -0.36
C ASN A 59 -10.88 -9.02 1.00
N VAL A 60 -9.66 -9.04 1.54
CA VAL A 60 -9.39 -8.43 2.87
C VAL A 60 -8.93 -6.98 2.80
N TRP A 61 -8.75 -6.42 1.59
CA TRP A 61 -8.31 -5.04 1.40
C TRP A 61 -9.42 -4.00 1.55
N GLY A 62 -10.68 -4.40 1.30
CA GLY A 62 -11.80 -3.49 1.07
C GLY A 62 -12.13 -2.55 2.23
N ASP A 63 -12.69 -1.39 1.87
CA ASP A 63 -13.14 -0.30 2.73
C ASP A 63 -12.09 0.29 3.69
N LYS A 64 -10.80 0.06 3.40
CA LYS A 64 -9.69 0.58 4.22
C LYS A 64 -9.11 1.87 3.65
N ALA A 65 -8.80 2.80 4.55
CA ALA A 65 -7.99 3.98 4.22
C ALA A 65 -6.60 3.54 3.75
N ALA A 66 -6.07 4.19 2.72
CA ALA A 66 -4.74 3.88 2.20
C ALA A 66 -3.94 5.12 1.81
N ALA A 67 -2.62 5.00 1.90
CA ALA A 67 -1.66 5.95 1.32
C ALA A 67 -0.56 5.22 0.56
N ILE A 68 0.11 5.94 -0.33
CA ILE A 68 1.19 5.40 -1.16
C ILE A 68 2.41 6.29 -1.00
N ILE A 69 3.55 5.67 -0.69
CA ILE A 69 4.88 6.26 -0.80
C ILE A 69 5.68 5.45 -1.81
N SER A 70 6.60 6.11 -2.53
CA SER A 70 7.53 5.40 -3.40
C SER A 70 8.92 5.99 -3.35
N VAL A 71 9.90 5.10 -3.51
CA VAL A 71 11.32 5.44 -3.56
C VAL A 71 11.93 4.69 -4.74
N SER A 72 12.45 5.41 -5.72
CA SER A 72 13.09 4.82 -6.92
C SER A 72 14.14 5.80 -7.48
N ALA A 73 14.71 5.50 -8.64
CA ALA A 73 15.48 6.47 -9.42
C ALA A 73 14.56 7.45 -10.18
N GLY A 74 15.13 8.54 -10.67
CA GLY A 74 14.45 9.49 -11.56
C GLY A 74 13.23 10.14 -10.90
N MET A 75 12.03 9.86 -11.42
CA MET A 75 10.75 10.42 -10.92
C MET A 75 10.28 9.82 -9.58
N GLY A 76 11.10 8.98 -8.93
CA GLY A 76 10.83 8.47 -7.59
C GLY A 76 9.66 7.48 -7.49
N GLY A 77 9.13 7.01 -8.62
CA GLY A 77 8.10 5.99 -8.71
C GLY A 77 6.65 6.47 -8.92
N ALA A 78 6.48 7.73 -9.36
CA ALA A 78 5.16 8.34 -9.54
C ALA A 78 4.19 7.54 -10.44
N ARG A 79 4.65 6.85 -11.49
CA ARG A 79 3.76 6.07 -12.37
C ARG A 79 3.33 4.76 -11.73
N GLY A 80 4.24 4.12 -10.98
CA GLY A 80 3.90 2.97 -10.15
C GLY A 80 2.78 3.29 -9.16
N GLN A 81 2.76 4.50 -8.57
CA GLN A 81 1.68 4.93 -7.69
C GLN A 81 0.33 5.04 -8.42
N LEU A 82 0.32 5.62 -9.63
CA LEU A 82 -0.90 5.74 -10.42
C LEU A 82 -1.47 4.36 -10.79
N HIS A 83 -0.60 3.42 -11.15
CA HIS A 83 -1.03 2.04 -11.40
C HIS A 83 -1.57 1.36 -10.13
N LEU A 84 -0.94 1.58 -8.96
CA LEU A 84 -1.46 1.07 -7.69
C LEU A 84 -2.84 1.64 -7.34
N ARG A 85 -3.10 2.92 -7.64
CA ARG A 85 -4.42 3.53 -7.47
C ARG A 85 -5.48 2.87 -8.34
N GLN A 86 -5.14 2.54 -9.60
CA GLN A 86 -6.03 1.78 -10.48
C GLN A 86 -6.34 0.40 -9.93
N ILE A 87 -5.34 -0.32 -9.40
CA ILE A 87 -5.53 -1.61 -8.74
C ILE A 87 -6.48 -1.48 -7.55
N GLY A 88 -6.30 -0.45 -6.72
CA GLY A 88 -7.14 -0.28 -5.53
C GLY A 88 -8.60 0.09 -5.82
N VAL A 89 -8.94 0.49 -7.05
CA VAL A 89 -10.36 0.59 -7.47
C VAL A 89 -11.04 -0.79 -7.41
N PHE A 90 -10.36 -1.85 -7.87
CA PHE A 90 -10.91 -3.21 -7.78
C PHE A 90 -10.93 -3.72 -6.33
N LEU A 91 -9.90 -3.38 -5.55
CA LEU A 91 -9.77 -3.82 -4.15
C LEU A 91 -10.71 -3.08 -3.19
N ASP A 92 -11.42 -2.05 -3.66
CA ASP A 92 -12.25 -1.16 -2.84
C ASP A 92 -11.45 -0.42 -1.75
N LEU A 93 -10.26 0.10 -2.11
CA LEU A 93 -9.41 0.90 -1.21
C LEU A 93 -9.70 2.39 -1.34
N HIS A 94 -9.70 3.09 -0.20
CA HIS A 94 -9.88 4.55 -0.15
C HIS A 94 -8.53 5.26 0.00
N PHE A 95 -7.95 5.73 -1.09
CA PHE A 95 -6.66 6.42 -1.00
C PHE A 95 -6.78 7.90 -0.62
N ILE A 96 -5.85 8.37 0.22
CA ILE A 96 -5.51 9.80 0.24
C ILE A 96 -4.82 10.19 -1.07
N ASN A 97 -5.13 11.38 -1.56
CA ASN A 97 -4.53 11.95 -2.77
C ASN A 97 -3.48 13.02 -2.48
N LYS A 98 -3.47 13.57 -1.26
CA LYS A 98 -2.52 14.59 -0.82
C LYS A 98 -2.12 14.38 0.65
N PRO A 99 -0.88 14.74 1.02
CA PRO A 99 0.22 15.13 0.11
C PRO A 99 0.72 13.93 -0.72
N GLU A 100 1.35 14.21 -1.86
CA GLU A 100 2.02 13.18 -2.67
C GLU A 100 3.44 12.96 -2.17
N PHE A 101 3.88 11.70 -2.14
CA PHE A 101 5.24 11.37 -1.74
C PHE A 101 5.87 10.36 -2.68
N PHE A 102 6.83 10.84 -3.46
CA PHE A 102 7.78 10.04 -4.23
C PHE A 102 9.16 10.66 -4.08
N LEU A 103 10.18 9.80 -4.04
CA LEU A 103 11.55 10.20 -3.73
C LEU A 103 12.54 9.58 -4.73
N ASN A 104 13.39 10.42 -5.31
CA ASN A 104 14.59 9.95 -5.99
C ASN A 104 15.67 9.58 -4.97
N ALA A 105 15.89 8.29 -4.72
CA ALA A 105 16.84 7.82 -3.71
C ALA A 105 18.30 8.20 -4.00
N PHE A 106 18.62 8.35 -5.29
CA PHE A 106 20.00 8.52 -5.77
C PHE A 106 20.35 9.99 -6.04
N GLN A 107 19.43 10.92 -5.83
CA GLN A 107 19.68 12.34 -6.01
C GLN A 107 20.44 12.90 -4.80
N PRO A 108 21.60 13.57 -5.00
CA PRO A 108 22.30 14.28 -3.93
C PRO A 108 21.48 15.45 -3.35
N PRO A 109 21.64 15.78 -2.06
CA PRO A 109 22.43 15.07 -1.05
C PRO A 109 21.78 13.73 -0.69
N ALA A 110 22.60 12.78 -0.20
CA ALA A 110 22.16 11.44 0.18
C ALA A 110 20.93 11.48 1.09
N LYS A 111 19.93 10.64 0.76
CA LYS A 111 18.67 10.57 1.51
C LYS A 111 18.72 9.56 2.64
N PHE A 112 19.53 8.51 2.49
CA PHE A 112 19.69 7.44 3.45
C PHE A 112 21.16 7.26 3.83
N ASP A 113 21.41 6.81 5.06
CA ASP A 113 22.74 6.35 5.48
C ASP A 113 23.01 4.90 5.03
N SER A 114 24.18 4.37 5.37
CA SER A 114 24.60 3.00 5.02
C SER A 114 23.79 1.90 5.72
N GLN A 115 23.01 2.24 6.75
CA GLN A 115 22.12 1.30 7.46
C GLN A 115 20.69 1.36 6.92
N GLY A 116 20.42 2.22 5.93
CA GLY A 116 19.09 2.42 5.37
C GLY A 116 18.20 3.34 6.21
N ASN A 117 18.75 4.04 7.20
CA ASN A 117 17.99 5.06 7.91
C ASN A 117 17.82 6.26 6.98
N LEU A 118 16.59 6.76 6.87
CA LEU A 118 16.36 8.08 6.27
C LEU A 118 17.20 9.10 7.08
N ILE A 119 17.91 10.03 6.43
CA ILE A 119 18.73 11.07 7.07
C ILE A 119 18.42 12.48 6.57
N ASP A 120 17.64 12.61 5.50
CA ASP A 120 17.22 13.90 4.96
C ASP A 120 16.00 14.43 5.72
N GLU A 121 16.17 15.53 6.47
CA GLU A 121 15.11 16.10 7.33
C GLU A 121 13.87 16.55 6.55
N ASN A 122 14.06 17.16 5.38
CA ASN A 122 12.94 17.58 4.54
C ASN A 122 12.09 16.38 4.09
N THR A 123 12.74 15.27 3.74
CA THR A 123 12.06 14.02 3.38
C THR A 123 11.34 13.42 4.57
N ARG A 124 11.91 13.49 5.79
CA ARG A 124 11.23 13.08 7.03
C ARG A 124 9.94 13.87 7.27
N GLU A 125 9.99 15.19 7.16
CA GLU A 125 8.81 16.03 7.38
C GLU A 125 7.73 15.75 6.33
N ARG A 126 8.09 15.61 5.05
CA ARG A 126 7.14 15.22 4.00
C ARG A 126 6.51 13.84 4.25
N LEU A 127 7.28 12.87 4.74
CA LEU A 127 6.75 11.55 5.09
C LEU A 127 5.77 11.65 6.26
N LYS A 128 6.11 12.45 7.27
CA LYS A 128 5.24 12.72 8.42
C LYS A 128 3.92 13.34 7.99
N GLU A 129 3.91 14.27 7.04
CA GLU A 129 2.68 14.85 6.50
C GLU A 129 1.76 13.79 5.85
N VAL A 130 2.33 12.83 5.10
CA VAL A 130 1.56 11.69 4.56
C VAL A 130 0.94 10.86 5.67
N LEU A 131 1.71 10.54 6.71
CA LEU A 131 1.24 9.72 7.84
C LEU A 131 0.11 10.42 8.61
N LEU A 132 0.24 11.72 8.87
CA LEU A 132 -0.80 12.52 9.52
C LEU A 132 -2.06 12.63 8.65
N ALA A 133 -1.91 12.81 7.34
CA ALA A 133 -3.04 12.84 6.42
C ALA A 133 -3.77 11.49 6.33
N LEU A 134 -3.01 10.37 6.30
CA LEU A 134 -3.58 9.02 6.35
C LEU A 134 -4.34 8.82 7.65
N GLN A 135 -3.74 9.11 8.79
CA GLN A 135 -4.37 8.98 10.10
C GLN A 135 -5.68 9.78 10.16
N ALA A 136 -5.67 11.06 9.76
CA ALA A 136 -6.86 11.90 9.76
C ALA A 136 -7.96 11.36 8.83
N PHE A 137 -7.59 10.76 7.69
CA PHE A 137 -8.56 10.14 6.79
C PHE A 137 -9.15 8.84 7.34
N THR A 138 -8.33 8.00 7.96
CA THR A 138 -8.76 6.79 8.67
C THR A 138 -9.84 7.11 9.71
N TRP A 139 -9.64 8.16 10.52
CA TRP A 139 -10.63 8.58 11.50
C TRP A 139 -11.95 9.02 10.87
N ARG A 140 -11.90 9.78 9.77
CA ARG A 140 -13.11 10.22 9.05
C ARG A 140 -13.92 9.05 8.52
N LEU A 141 -13.26 8.06 7.91
CA LEU A 141 -13.94 6.85 7.41
C LEU A 141 -14.61 6.09 8.56
N LYS A 142 -13.89 5.83 9.65
CA LYS A 142 -14.44 5.14 10.83
C LYS A 142 -15.65 5.85 11.43
N THR A 143 -15.63 7.18 11.51
CA THR A 143 -16.77 7.93 12.06
C THR A 143 -18.01 7.85 11.17
N ALA A 144 -17.84 7.78 9.84
CA ALA A 144 -18.95 7.62 8.92
C ALA A 144 -19.63 6.25 9.08
N THR A 145 -18.85 5.18 9.23
CA THR A 145 -19.37 3.83 9.44
C THR A 145 -20.19 3.69 10.74
N HIS A 146 -19.83 4.42 11.80
CA HIS A 146 -20.55 4.37 13.08
C HIS A 146 -21.83 5.23 13.09
N ALA A 147 -21.90 6.27 12.26
CA ALA A 147 -23.09 7.11 12.16
C ALA A 147 -24.25 6.38 11.45
N GLU A 148 -23.95 5.50 10.49
CA GLU A 148 -24.95 4.73 9.73
C GLU A 148 -25.56 3.56 10.51
N ILE A 149 -24.89 3.06 11.55
CA ILE A 149 -25.40 1.96 12.40
C ILE A 149 -26.40 2.47 13.46
N ASN A 150 -26.38 3.78 13.76
CA ASN A 150 -27.20 4.38 14.83
C ASN A 150 -28.32 5.30 14.31
N ALA A 151 -28.60 5.30 13.01
CA ALA A 151 -29.68 6.03 12.35
C ALA A 151 -30.74 5.06 11.82
#